data_AF-A0A815VQE0-F1
#
_entry.id   AF-A0A815VQE0-F1
#
_cell.length_a   1.000
_cell.length_b   1.000
_cell.length_c   1.000
_cell.angle_alpha   90.00
_cell.angle_beta   90.00
_cell.angle_gamma   90.00
#
_symmetry.space_group_name_H-M   'P 1'
#
loop_
_entity.id
_entity.type
_entity.pdbx_description
1 polymer ?
#
loop_
_entity_poly.entity_id
_entity_poly.type
_entity_poly.pdbx_seq_one_letter_code
_entity_poly.pdbx_strand_id
1 'polypeptide(L)'
;RESLIAAKLAVAIHKNNENSNKIIQNEKQQHLDEEKVLLDKQKTLAHQMKEAEYLIDEGTNRLEGALKNGAFSEVHAAKLLIDGGREKLTSINEQQQQLTNELDKLRLKRKNALLHEQSINKKLKPIQQNQHNIMNLIDST
;
A
#
# COMPACT_ATOMS: atom_id res chain seq x y z
N ARG A 1 25.86 -18.46 41.20
CA ARG A 1 25.55 -19.40 40.08
C ARG A 1 24.19 -19.07 39.46
N GLU A 2 23.15 -18.84 40.25
CA GLU A 2 21.81 -18.44 39.77
C GLU A 2 21.77 -17.05 39.10
N SER A 3 22.49 -16.05 39.62
CA SER A 3 22.54 -14.71 39.00
C SER A 3 23.17 -14.71 37.58
N LEU A 4 24.17 -15.56 37.35
CA LEU A 4 24.81 -15.71 36.03
C LEU A 4 23.87 -16.39 35.01
N ILE A 5 23.04 -17.33 35.47
CA ILE A 5 22.01 -17.96 34.63
C ILE A 5 20.92 -16.95 34.27
N ALA A 6 20.47 -16.14 35.23
CA ALA A 6 19.52 -15.06 35.00
C ALA A 6 20.04 -14.01 34.00
N ALA A 7 21.30 -13.60 34.13
CA ALA A 7 21.93 -12.66 33.20
C ALA A 7 22.03 -13.22 31.77
N LYS A 8 22.44 -14.49 31.61
CA LYS A 8 22.49 -15.13 30.28
C LYS A 8 21.10 -15.27 29.64
N LEU A 9 20.08 -15.60 30.44
CA LEU A 9 18.70 -15.68 29.99
C LEU A 9 18.18 -14.30 29.54
N ALA A 10 18.49 -13.25 30.32
CA ALA A 10 18.14 -11.88 29.98
C ALA A 10 18.76 -11.41 28.65
N VAL A 11 20.06 -11.70 28.44
CA VAL A 11 20.76 -11.38 27.18
C VAL A 11 20.17 -12.13 25.98
N ALA A 12 19.83 -13.42 26.14
CA ALA A 12 19.20 -14.19 25.07
C ALA A 12 17.82 -13.65 24.70
N ILE A 13 17.01 -13.26 25.70
CA ILE A 13 15.72 -12.62 25.48
C ILE A 13 15.89 -11.27 24.78
N HIS A 14 16.88 -10.46 25.19
CA HIS A 14 17.15 -9.16 24.59
C HIS A 14 17.52 -9.26 23.10
N LYS A 15 18.46 -10.14 22.74
CA LYS A 15 18.85 -10.36 21.34
C LYS A 15 17.70 -10.85 20.47
N ASN A 16 16.84 -11.72 21.01
CA ASN A 16 15.67 -12.21 20.29
C ASN A 16 14.65 -11.09 20.02
N ASN A 17 14.49 -10.17 20.98
CA ASN A 17 13.62 -8.99 20.82
C ASN A 17 14.16 -7.98 19.81
N GLU A 18 15.48 -7.71 19.81
CA GLU A 18 16.10 -6.83 18.81
C GLU A 18 15.92 -7.37 17.39
N ASN A 19 16.09 -8.68 17.20
CA ASN A 19 15.85 -9.33 15.90
C ASN A 19 14.38 -9.23 15.49
N SER A 20 13.45 -9.46 16.42
CA SER A 20 12.01 -9.37 16.16
C SER A 20 11.60 -7.94 15.76
N ASN A 21 12.14 -6.93 16.45
CA ASN A 21 11.88 -5.52 16.11
C ASN A 21 12.44 -5.15 14.73
N LYS A 22 13.64 -5.62 14.36
CA LYS A 22 14.20 -5.38 13.02
C LYS A 22 13.33 -5.99 11.91
N ILE A 23 12.81 -7.19 12.12
CA ILE A 23 11.90 -7.84 11.17
C ILE A 23 10.62 -7.00 11.00
N ILE A 24 10.00 -6.59 12.11
CA ILE A 24 8.78 -5.76 12.07
C ILE A 24 9.02 -4.42 11.36
N GLN A 25 10.15 -3.76 11.62
CA GLN A 25 10.49 -2.49 10.94
C GLN A 25 10.70 -2.69 9.44
N ASN A 26 11.36 -3.78 9.04
CA ASN A 26 11.54 -4.10 7.62
C ASN A 26 10.21 -4.39 6.93
N GLU A 27 9.33 -5.19 7.53
CA GLU A 27 8.00 -5.48 6.99
C GLU A 27 7.14 -4.20 6.89
N LYS A 28 7.25 -3.31 7.88
CA LYS A 28 6.56 -2.01 7.84
C LYS A 28 7.05 -1.15 6.68
N GLN A 29 8.37 -1.09 6.46
CA GLN A 29 8.93 -0.33 5.36
C GLN A 29 8.50 -0.90 4.01
N GLN A 30 8.53 -2.23 3.84
CA GLN A 30 8.05 -2.90 2.63
C GLN A 30 6.59 -2.55 2.32
N HIS A 31 5.71 -2.59 3.32
CA HIS A 31 4.31 -2.21 3.14
C HIS A 31 4.13 -0.73 2.74
N LEU A 32 4.97 0.18 3.26
CA LEU A 32 4.92 1.60 2.88
C LEU A 32 5.40 1.80 1.43
N ASP A 33 6.43 1.08 1.02
CA ASP A 33 6.95 1.14 -0.34
C ASP A 33 5.93 0.58 -1.35
N GLU A 34 5.28 -0.55 -1.02
CA GLU A 34 4.17 -1.12 -1.80
C GLU A 34 2.99 -0.14 -1.91
N GLU A 35 2.60 0.50 -0.80
CA GLU A 35 1.50 1.48 -0.78
C GLU A 35 1.81 2.67 -1.70
N LYS A 36 3.05 3.16 -1.67
CA LYS A 36 3.49 4.25 -2.54
C LYS A 36 3.37 3.88 -4.02
N VAL A 37 3.80 2.69 -4.40
CA VAL A 37 3.69 2.19 -5.79
C VAL A 37 2.23 2.13 -6.24
N LEU A 38 1.34 1.62 -5.37
CA LEU A 38 -0.09 1.55 -5.68
C LEU A 38 -0.72 2.94 -5.81
N LEU A 39 -0.36 3.90 -4.95
CA LEU A 39 -0.84 5.28 -5.04
C LEU A 39 -0.35 5.99 -6.31
N ASP A 40 0.88 5.75 -6.73
CA ASP A 40 1.40 6.32 -7.98
C ASP A 40 0.70 5.70 -9.20
N LYS A 41 0.43 4.39 -9.18
CA LYS A 41 -0.38 3.73 -10.21
C LYS A 41 -1.81 4.31 -10.25
N GLN A 42 -2.41 4.65 -9.10
CA GLN A 42 -3.72 5.31 -9.05
C GLN A 42 -3.71 6.67 -9.76
N LYS A 43 -2.66 7.47 -9.57
CA LYS A 43 -2.51 8.77 -10.27
C LYS A 43 -2.39 8.58 -11.78
N THR A 44 -1.61 7.59 -12.21
CA THR A 44 -1.46 7.25 -13.62
C THR A 44 -2.80 6.85 -14.24
N LEU A 45 -3.57 5.99 -13.57
CA LEU A 45 -4.91 5.60 -14.03
C LEU A 45 -5.84 6.82 -14.12
N ALA A 46 -5.81 7.73 -13.14
CA ALA A 46 -6.62 8.95 -13.19
C ALA A 46 -6.25 9.87 -14.38
N HIS A 47 -4.98 9.93 -14.76
CA HIS A 47 -4.57 10.65 -15.96
C HIS A 47 -5.07 9.97 -17.24
N GLN A 48 -4.93 8.64 -17.33
CA GLN A 48 -5.44 7.86 -18.46
C GLN A 48 -6.96 7.94 -18.61
N MET A 49 -7.72 8.05 -17.52
CA MET A 49 -9.16 8.28 -17.57
C MET A 49 -9.48 9.58 -18.28
N LYS A 50 -8.79 10.67 -17.92
CA LYS A 50 -8.99 11.97 -18.57
C LYS A 50 -8.66 11.91 -20.06
N GLU A 51 -7.57 11.24 -20.43
CA GLU A 51 -7.24 11.04 -21.85
C GLU A 51 -8.33 10.27 -22.61
N ALA A 52 -8.92 9.25 -21.99
CA ALA A 52 -10.01 8.50 -22.58
C ALA A 52 -11.31 9.34 -22.69
N GLU A 53 -11.61 10.18 -21.69
CA GLU A 53 -12.69 11.16 -21.73
C GLU A 53 -12.50 12.16 -22.87
N TYR A 54 -11.27 12.69 -23.05
CA TYR A 54 -10.96 13.58 -24.17
C TYR A 54 -11.21 12.94 -25.54
N LEU A 55 -10.91 11.64 -25.71
CA LEU A 55 -11.21 10.93 -26.96
C LEU A 55 -12.71 10.84 -27.22
N ILE A 56 -13.51 10.60 -26.18
CA ILE A 56 -14.97 10.54 -26.28
C ILE A 56 -15.54 11.92 -26.62
N ASP A 57 -15.06 12.97 -25.95
CA ASP A 57 -15.51 14.34 -26.19
C ASP A 57 -15.18 14.79 -27.62
N GLU A 58 -13.94 14.57 -28.07
CA GLU A 58 -13.51 14.89 -29.44
C GLU A 58 -14.33 14.09 -30.47
N GLY A 59 -14.51 12.79 -30.24
CA GLY A 59 -15.33 11.95 -31.11
C GLY A 59 -16.79 12.41 -31.15
N THR A 60 -17.36 12.83 -30.01
CA THR A 60 -18.73 13.35 -29.92
C THR A 60 -18.87 14.67 -30.67
N ASN A 61 -17.95 15.61 -30.47
CA ASN A 61 -17.93 16.90 -31.17
C ASN A 61 -17.83 16.71 -32.69
N ARG A 62 -16.95 15.80 -33.15
CA ARG A 62 -16.84 15.46 -34.57
C ARG A 62 -18.12 14.84 -35.11
N LEU A 63 -18.75 13.94 -34.36
CA LEU A 63 -20.00 13.31 -34.78
C LEU A 63 -21.10 14.37 -34.96
N GLU A 64 -21.25 15.28 -34.00
CA GLU A 64 -22.23 16.36 -34.11
C GLU A 64 -21.98 17.27 -35.32
N GLY A 65 -20.72 17.65 -35.55
CA GLY A 65 -20.33 18.45 -36.71
C GLY A 65 -20.59 17.71 -38.03
N ALA A 66 -20.25 16.42 -38.09
CA ALA A 66 -20.46 15.58 -39.25
C ALA A 66 -21.95 15.44 -39.60
N LEU A 67 -22.81 15.24 -38.60
CA LEU A 67 -24.25 15.14 -38.76
C LEU A 67 -24.87 16.45 -39.25
N LYS A 68 -24.42 17.60 -38.72
CA LYS A 68 -24.89 18.93 -39.15
C LYS A 68 -24.49 19.25 -40.59
N ASN A 69 -23.28 18.86 -40.99
CA ASN A 69 -22.70 19.24 -42.28
C ASN A 69 -22.88 18.18 -43.39
N GLY A 70 -23.51 17.04 -43.09
CA GLY A 70 -23.66 15.92 -44.03
C GLY A 70 -22.33 15.23 -44.39
N ALA A 71 -21.30 15.38 -43.56
CA ALA A 71 -19.96 14.85 -43.81
C ALA A 71 -19.86 13.40 -43.30
N PHE A 72 -20.48 12.45 -44.00
CA PHE A 72 -20.57 11.05 -43.57
C PHE A 72 -19.22 10.34 -43.38
N SER A 73 -18.15 10.77 -44.05
CA SER A 73 -16.80 10.25 -43.82
C SER A 73 -16.28 10.53 -42.41
N GLU A 74 -16.67 11.67 -41.83
CA GLU A 74 -16.27 12.06 -40.47
C GLU A 74 -17.04 11.29 -39.39
N VAL A 75 -18.23 10.77 -39.71
CA VAL A 75 -19.04 9.94 -38.79
C VAL A 75 -18.27 8.67 -38.39
N HIS A 76 -17.56 8.05 -39.33
CA HIS A 76 -16.78 6.85 -39.04
C HIS A 76 -15.57 7.15 -38.14
N ALA A 77 -14.82 8.23 -38.43
CA ALA A 77 -13.70 8.65 -37.61
C ALA A 77 -14.13 9.04 -36.19
N ALA A 78 -15.24 9.79 -36.08
CA ALA A 78 -15.86 10.14 -34.81
C ALA A 78 -16.23 8.91 -33.98
N LYS A 79 -16.84 7.91 -34.62
CA LYS A 79 -17.21 6.65 -33.97
C LYS A 79 -15.99 5.89 -33.45
N LEU A 80 -14.90 5.81 -34.22
CA LEU A 80 -13.67 5.14 -33.77
C LEU A 80 -13.08 5.79 -32.52
N LEU A 81 -13.13 7.12 -32.42
CA LEU A 81 -12.67 7.86 -31.23
C LEU A 81 -13.54 7.56 -30.01
N ILE A 82 -14.87 7.57 -30.17
CA ILE A 82 -15.82 7.27 -29.10
C ILE A 82 -15.65 5.83 -28.61
N ASP A 83 -15.65 4.87 -29.53
CA ASP A 83 -15.55 3.45 -29.20
C ASP A 83 -14.19 3.14 -28.54
N GLY A 84 -13.09 3.65 -29.09
CA GLY A 84 -11.75 3.49 -28.51
C GLY A 84 -11.60 4.16 -27.15
N GLY A 85 -12.21 5.33 -26.93
CA GLY A 85 -12.26 5.98 -25.62
C GLY A 85 -13.06 5.17 -24.59
N ARG A 86 -14.21 4.61 -24.98
CA ARG A 86 -15.02 3.75 -24.11
C ARG A 86 -14.32 2.45 -23.74
N GLU A 87 -13.68 1.79 -24.69
CA GLU A 87 -12.89 0.58 -24.43
C GLU A 87 -11.76 0.85 -23.42
N LYS A 88 -11.06 1.97 -23.58
CA LYS A 88 -10.05 2.42 -22.63
C LYS A 88 -10.64 2.67 -21.24
N LEU A 89 -11.77 3.37 -21.13
CA LEU A 89 -12.43 3.61 -19.83
C LEU A 89 -12.83 2.30 -19.15
N THR A 90 -13.39 1.34 -19.88
CA THR A 90 -13.72 0.02 -19.31
C THR A 90 -12.48 -0.66 -18.75
N SER A 91 -11.38 -0.72 -19.52
CA SER A 91 -10.13 -1.33 -19.05
C SER A 91 -9.55 -0.60 -17.83
N ILE A 92 -9.59 0.73 -17.82
CA ILE A 92 -9.09 1.52 -16.69
C ILE A 92 -9.94 1.28 -15.42
N ASN A 93 -11.26 1.18 -15.56
CA ASN A 93 -12.15 0.87 -14.44
C ASN A 93 -11.87 -0.51 -13.84
N GLU A 94 -11.61 -1.52 -14.67
CA GLU A 94 -11.18 -2.84 -14.19
C GLU A 94 -9.86 -2.77 -13.41
N GLN A 95 -8.88 -2.02 -13.94
CA GLN A 95 -7.60 -1.82 -13.26
C GLN A 95 -7.75 -1.03 -11.94
N GLN A 96 -8.64 -0.04 -11.88
CA GLN A 96 -8.94 0.67 -10.64
C GLN A 96 -9.58 -0.23 -9.58
N GLN A 97 -10.49 -1.13 -9.99
CA GLN A 97 -11.10 -2.08 -9.06
C GLN A 97 -10.05 -3.03 -8.50
N GLN A 98 -9.15 -3.56 -9.34
CA GLN A 98 -8.04 -4.40 -8.91
C GLN A 98 -7.13 -3.66 -7.93
N LEU A 99 -6.75 -2.41 -8.25
CA LEU A 99 -5.92 -1.57 -7.40
C LEU A 99 -6.56 -1.28 -6.04
N THR A 100 -7.86 -1.03 -6.02
CA THR A 100 -8.63 -0.82 -4.78
C THR A 100 -8.57 -2.07 -3.91
N ASN A 101 -8.78 -3.25 -4.50
CA ASN A 101 -8.69 -4.52 -3.79
C ASN A 101 -7.28 -4.78 -3.23
N GLU A 102 -6.23 -4.41 -3.96
CA GLU A 102 -4.83 -4.53 -3.51
C GLU A 102 -4.53 -3.59 -2.33
N LEU A 103 -4.96 -2.33 -2.42
CA LEU A 103 -4.82 -1.36 -1.34
C LEU A 103 -5.54 -1.81 -0.06
N ASP A 104 -6.75 -2.36 -0.19
CA ASP A 104 -7.51 -2.84 0.97
C ASP A 104 -6.86 -4.06 1.63
N LYS A 105 -6.32 -4.99 0.83
CA LYS A 105 -5.51 -6.11 1.35
C LYS A 105 -4.27 -5.59 2.10
N LEU A 106 -3.57 -4.60 1.55
CA LEU A 106 -2.39 -4.02 2.17
C LEU A 106 -2.71 -3.30 3.48
N ARG A 107 -3.80 -2.53 3.51
CA ARG A 107 -4.31 -1.87 4.73
C ARG A 107 -4.65 -2.88 5.83
N LEU A 108 -5.26 -4.01 5.47
CA LEU A 108 -5.55 -5.09 6.41
C LEU A 108 -4.27 -5.73 6.95
N LYS A 109 -3.28 -6.03 6.08
CA LYS A 109 -1.97 -6.53 6.51
C LYS A 109 -1.29 -5.57 7.49
N ARG A 110 -1.28 -4.28 7.18
CA ARG A 110 -0.69 -3.23 8.05
C ARG A 110 -1.38 -3.15 9.41
N LYS A 111 -2.71 -3.23 9.45
CA LYS A 111 -3.50 -3.27 10.69
C LYS A 111 -3.12 -4.49 11.55
N ASN A 112 -3.01 -5.66 10.93
CA ASN A 112 -2.66 -6.90 11.64
C ASN A 112 -1.23 -6.86 12.18
N ALA A 113 -0.27 -6.35 11.39
CA ALA A 113 1.12 -6.15 11.83
C ALA A 113 1.20 -5.22 13.05
N LEU A 114 0.46 -4.10 13.03
CA LEU A 114 0.40 -3.16 14.16
C LEU A 114 -0.17 -3.83 15.43
N LEU A 115 -1.24 -4.62 15.30
CA LEU A 115 -1.82 -5.36 16.43
C LEU A 115 -0.83 -6.39 16.99
N HIS A 116 -0.07 -7.06 16.11
CA HIS A 116 0.96 -8.00 16.51
C HIS A 116 2.10 -7.32 17.27
N GLU A 117 2.62 -6.19 16.75
CA GLU A 117 3.63 -5.36 17.41
C GLU A 117 3.17 -4.90 18.80
N GLN A 118 1.93 -4.42 18.92
CA GLN A 118 1.35 -4.01 20.21
C GLN A 118 1.26 -5.18 21.20
N SER A 119 0.89 -6.37 20.73
CA SER A 119 0.82 -7.58 21.56
C SER A 119 2.20 -8.00 22.07
N ILE A 120 3.22 -7.97 21.21
CA ILE A 120 4.62 -8.22 21.59
C ILE A 120 5.06 -7.18 22.62
N ASN A 121 4.89 -5.89 22.35
CA ASN A 121 5.33 -4.82 23.26
C ASN A 121 4.66 -4.89 24.64
N LYS A 122 3.39 -5.31 24.73
CA LYS A 122 2.73 -5.57 26.02
C LYS A 122 3.39 -6.70 26.81
N LYS A 123 3.83 -7.77 26.14
CA LYS A 123 4.55 -8.89 26.78
C LYS A 123 5.99 -8.53 27.16
N LEU A 124 6.64 -7.66 26.38
CA LEU A 124 8.05 -7.31 26.56
C LEU A 124 8.30 -6.24 27.63
N LYS A 125 7.39 -5.26 27.80
CA LYS A 125 7.50 -4.21 28.84
C LYS A 125 7.87 -4.73 30.24
N PRO A 126 7.14 -5.71 30.82
CA PRO A 126 7.47 -6.20 32.17
C PRO A 126 8.81 -6.95 32.21
N ILE A 127 9.21 -7.61 31.12
CA ILE A 127 10.49 -8.30 31.04
C ILE A 127 11.64 -7.29 31.01
N GLN A 128 11.51 -6.21 30.24
CA GLN A 128 12.49 -5.13 30.17
C GLN A 128 12.62 -4.38 31.51
N GLN A 129 11.49 -4.13 32.19
CA GLN A 129 11.50 -3.53 33.54
C GLN A 129 12.23 -4.42 34.55
N ASN A 130 11.97 -5.73 34.54
CA ASN A 130 12.68 -6.67 35.40
C ASN A 130 14.18 -6.76 35.07
N GLN A 131 14.56 -6.69 33.80
CA GLN A 131 15.97 -6.65 33.39
C GLN A 131 16.68 -5.40 33.91
N HIS A 132 16.05 -4.22 33.77
CA HIS A 132 16.60 -2.96 34.28
C HIS A 132 16.81 -3.01 35.80
N ASN A 133 15.85 -3.56 36.54
CA ASN A 133 15.95 -3.73 37.99
C ASN A 133 17.10 -4.66 38.38
N ILE A 134 17.27 -5.80 37.68
CA ILE A 134 18.37 -6.74 37.93
C ILE A 134 19.73 -6.10 37.62
N MET A 135 19.83 -5.32 36.55
CA MET A 135 21.08 -4.67 36.14
C MET A 135 21.52 -3.61 37.15
N ASN A 136 20.59 -2.77 37.62
CA ASN A 136 20.86 -1.80 38.68
C ASN A 136 21.29 -2.47 39.99
N LEU A 137 20.69 -3.62 40.35
CA LEU A 137 21.10 -4.41 41.50
C LEU A 137 22.55 -4.92 41.39
N ILE A 138 22.96 -5.36 40.19
CA ILE A 138 24.33 -5.81 39.94
C ILE A 138 25.33 -4.63 40.05
N ASP A 139 25.00 -3.46 39.49
CA ASP A 139 25.87 -2.28 39.53
C ASP A 139 26.00 -1.65 40.93
N SER A 140 25.09 -1.99 41.86
CA SER A 140 25.06 -1.49 43.23
C SER A 140 25.85 -2.35 44.24
N THR A 141 26.43 -3.47 43.79
CA THR A 141 27.14 -4.45 44.63
C THR A 141 28.63 -4.48 44.31
#